data_AF-A0A1F6Q8D2-F1
#
_entry.id   AF-A0A1F6Q8D2-F1
#
_cell.length_a   1.000
_cell.length_b   1.000
_cell.length_c   1.000
_cell.angle_alpha   90.00
_cell.angle_beta   90.00
_cell.angle_gamma   90.00
#
_symmetry.space_group_name_H-M   'P 1'
#
loop_
_entity.id
_entity.type
_entity.pdbx_description
1 polymer ?
#
loop_
_entity_poly.entity_id
_entity_poly.type
_entity_poly.pdbx_seq_one_letter_code
_entity_poly.pdbx_strand_id
1 'polypeptide(L)'
;MKFAICIVLTAFLAFSPPFLSNFCEAKENKYDAISQKYGFTLEEEREIGFQSAISLIKKYGHYKNKPVNNYINSIGNNIVSKVSIRPDINYRFIVLDTDEVNAFAAPGGFVFITRGAVKIIDNEAELASVLAHEITHVEEGHGLEAIASNQELKETILSIKSAVDSGQGLSQNFEEYLEKELNSDSQNSKFINVENLKKKL
;
A
#
# COMPACT_ATOMS: atom_id res chain seq x y z
N MET A 1 27.97 37.50 -72.22
CA MET A 1 28.44 36.14 -72.57
C MET A 1 27.66 35.12 -71.73
N LYS A 2 26.95 34.20 -72.41
CA LYS A 2 26.41 32.87 -71.98
C LYS A 2 25.50 32.84 -70.74
N PHE A 3 24.15 32.84 -70.87
CA PHE A 3 23.24 31.68 -71.07
C PHE A 3 23.40 30.52 -70.06
N ALA A 4 22.41 30.32 -69.18
CA ALA A 4 21.48 29.17 -69.26
C ALA A 4 20.43 29.21 -68.13
N ILE A 5 19.19 29.00 -68.54
CA ILE A 5 17.94 28.88 -67.78
C ILE A 5 17.78 27.40 -67.38
N CYS A 6 17.27 27.12 -66.17
CA CYS A 6 16.47 25.92 -65.93
C CYS A 6 15.36 26.24 -64.92
N ILE A 7 14.16 26.40 -65.46
CA ILE A 7 12.85 26.42 -64.77
C ILE A 7 12.58 24.95 -64.36
N VAL A 8 12.00 24.64 -63.19
CA VAL A 8 10.62 24.11 -63.10
C VAL A 8 10.32 23.60 -61.67
N LEU A 9 9.23 24.13 -61.13
CA LEU A 9 8.22 23.55 -60.23
C LEU A 9 8.54 23.21 -58.74
N THR A 10 8.00 24.06 -57.87
CA THR A 10 6.99 23.76 -56.82
C THR A 10 6.97 22.37 -56.19
N ALA A 11 7.28 22.29 -54.90
CA ALA A 11 6.41 21.66 -53.88
C ALA A 11 6.90 22.03 -52.48
N PHE A 12 6.23 23.01 -51.87
CA PHE A 12 6.21 23.20 -50.43
C PHE A 12 5.39 22.05 -49.85
N LEU A 13 6.03 21.00 -49.35
CA LEU A 13 5.41 20.06 -48.43
C LEU A 13 6.40 19.80 -47.30
N ALA A 14 6.06 20.39 -46.16
CA ALA A 14 6.61 20.05 -44.87
C ALA A 14 6.44 18.55 -44.65
N PHE A 15 7.54 17.82 -44.64
CA PHE A 15 7.60 16.54 -43.96
C PHE A 15 8.53 16.72 -42.76
N SER A 16 7.96 17.36 -41.73
CA SER A 16 8.47 17.24 -40.38
C SER A 16 8.57 15.74 -40.05
N PRO A 17 9.70 15.25 -39.54
CA PRO A 17 9.73 13.89 -39.00
C PRO A 17 8.64 13.80 -37.91
N PRO A 18 7.88 12.69 -37.79
CA PRO A 18 7.05 12.45 -36.63
C PRO A 18 7.99 12.15 -35.45
N PHE A 19 8.63 13.20 -34.93
CA PHE A 19 9.41 13.16 -33.72
C PHE A 19 8.44 13.17 -32.55
N LEU A 20 8.26 11.98 -31.97
CA LEU A 20 7.88 11.74 -30.58
C LEU A 20 6.97 12.81 -29.95
N SER A 21 5.66 12.62 -30.11
CA SER A 21 4.69 13.11 -29.14
C SER A 21 3.78 11.98 -28.68
N ASN A 22 4.38 10.87 -28.26
CA ASN A 22 3.88 10.17 -27.07
C ASN A 22 4.57 10.81 -25.86
N PHE A 23 4.37 12.11 -25.66
CA PHE A 23 4.24 12.59 -24.30
C PHE A 23 2.93 11.99 -23.84
N CYS A 24 3.04 10.78 -23.27
CA CYS A 24 2.04 10.27 -22.37
C CYS A 24 1.84 11.40 -21.37
N GLU A 25 0.70 12.06 -21.46
CA GLU A 25 0.27 12.99 -20.43
C GLU A 25 0.03 12.11 -19.20
N ALA A 26 1.11 11.88 -18.46
CA ALA A 26 1.05 11.34 -17.12
C ALA A 26 0.18 12.32 -16.36
N LYS A 27 -1.12 12.03 -16.29
CA LYS A 27 -2.04 12.71 -15.39
C LYS A 27 -1.35 12.68 -14.04
N GLU A 28 -0.85 13.83 -13.61
CA GLU A 28 -0.31 14.05 -12.29
C GLU A 28 -1.46 13.75 -11.33
N ASN A 29 -1.55 12.50 -10.88
CA ASN A 29 -2.64 12.05 -10.04
C ASN A 29 -2.39 12.67 -8.68
N LYS A 30 -3.22 13.63 -8.28
CA LYS A 30 -3.08 14.41 -7.04
C LYS A 30 -2.87 13.56 -5.78
N TYR A 31 -3.28 12.29 -5.81
CA TYR A 31 -3.19 11.31 -4.71
C TYR A 31 -1.82 10.63 -4.59
N ASP A 32 -1.00 10.75 -5.63
CA ASP A 32 0.40 10.32 -5.66
C ASP A 32 1.29 11.35 -4.92
N ALA A 33 0.75 12.50 -4.51
CA ALA A 33 1.54 13.58 -3.90
C ALA A 33 2.25 13.18 -2.60
N ILE A 34 1.65 12.34 -1.75
CA ILE A 34 2.30 11.86 -0.51
C ILE A 34 3.43 10.88 -0.84
N SER A 35 3.20 9.94 -1.75
CA SER A 35 4.21 8.97 -2.18
C SER A 35 5.37 9.69 -2.87
N GLN A 36 5.05 10.58 -3.80
CA GLN A 36 6.01 11.38 -4.57
C GLN A 36 6.80 12.34 -3.68
N LYS A 37 6.20 12.90 -2.61
CA LYS A 37 6.90 13.74 -1.62
C LYS A 37 8.15 13.04 -1.07
N TYR A 38 8.09 11.72 -0.89
CA TYR A 38 9.20 10.92 -0.38
C TYR A 38 10.02 10.23 -1.48
N GLY A 39 9.68 10.49 -2.74
CA GLY A 39 10.36 9.98 -3.93
C GLY A 39 9.97 8.54 -4.28
N PHE A 40 8.73 8.15 -4.00
CA PHE A 40 8.14 6.88 -4.39
C PHE A 40 6.94 7.08 -5.30
N THR A 41 6.64 6.12 -6.17
CA THR A 41 5.35 6.02 -6.85
C THR A 41 4.33 5.33 -5.94
N LEU A 42 3.04 5.52 -6.22
CA LEU A 42 1.98 4.77 -5.55
C LEU A 42 2.13 3.24 -5.66
N GLU A 43 2.65 2.75 -6.78
CA GLU A 43 2.91 1.32 -6.98
C GLU A 43 4.04 0.83 -6.07
N GLU A 44 5.12 1.60 -5.96
CA GLU A 44 6.23 1.29 -5.06
C GLU A 44 5.79 1.29 -3.60
N GLU A 45 4.98 2.27 -3.19
CA GLU A 45 4.40 2.30 -1.85
C GLU A 45 3.58 1.04 -1.55
N ARG A 46 2.75 0.60 -2.49
CA ARG A 46 1.96 -0.62 -2.35
C ARG A 46 2.88 -1.83 -2.17
N GLU A 47 3.89 -1.98 -3.01
CA GLU A 47 4.85 -3.08 -2.93
C GLU A 47 5.60 -3.11 -1.59
N ILE A 48 6.07 -1.95 -1.11
CA ILE A 48 6.68 -1.82 0.22
C ILE A 48 5.72 -2.32 1.32
N GLY A 49 4.45 -1.95 1.21
CA GLY A 49 3.38 -2.44 2.07
C GLY A 49 3.26 -3.96 2.05
N PHE A 50 3.22 -4.55 0.86
CA PHE A 50 3.12 -6.00 0.66
C PHE A 50 4.28 -6.75 1.32
N GLN A 51 5.51 -6.31 1.06
CA GLN A 51 6.69 -6.92 1.66
C GLN A 51 6.68 -6.81 3.19
N SER A 52 6.22 -5.67 3.71
CA SER A 52 6.05 -5.46 5.15
C SER A 52 5.02 -6.44 5.74
N ALA A 53 3.85 -6.57 5.09
CA ALA A 53 2.80 -7.49 5.51
C ALA A 53 3.27 -8.94 5.52
N ILE A 54 3.93 -9.39 4.45
CA ILE A 54 4.47 -10.75 4.37
C ILE A 54 5.50 -10.98 5.49
N SER A 55 6.39 -10.03 5.72
CA SER A 55 7.42 -10.14 6.76
C SER A 55 6.82 -10.25 8.15
N LEU A 56 5.81 -9.42 8.46
CA LEU A 56 5.10 -9.45 9.74
C LEU A 56 4.28 -10.73 9.92
N ILE A 57 3.56 -11.17 8.89
CA ILE A 57 2.78 -12.42 8.93
C ILE A 57 3.70 -13.63 9.08
N LYS A 58 4.85 -13.67 8.39
CA LYS A 58 5.83 -14.75 8.57
C LYS A 58 6.41 -14.76 9.98
N LYS A 59 6.62 -13.58 10.58
CA LYS A 59 7.21 -13.45 11.92
C LYS A 59 6.23 -13.81 13.03
N TYR A 60 5.02 -13.25 12.99
CA TYR A 60 4.05 -13.32 14.09
C TYR A 60 2.85 -14.22 13.81
N GLY A 61 2.66 -14.65 12.58
CA GLY A 61 1.45 -15.36 12.15
C GLY A 61 0.26 -14.42 11.97
N HIS A 62 -0.72 -14.87 11.17
CA HIS A 62 -2.04 -14.26 11.08
C HIS A 62 -2.98 -14.89 12.11
N TYR A 63 -3.68 -14.08 12.90
CA TYR A 63 -4.67 -14.57 13.85
C TYR A 63 -5.94 -15.00 13.12
N LYS A 64 -6.11 -16.31 12.95
CA LYS A 64 -7.19 -16.92 12.15
C LYS A 64 -8.52 -16.95 12.90
N ASN A 65 -9.10 -15.77 13.18
CA ASN A 65 -10.40 -15.62 13.82
C ASN A 65 -11.28 -14.68 12.99
N LYS A 66 -12.04 -15.25 12.04
CA LYS A 66 -12.91 -14.50 11.12
C LYS A 66 -13.83 -13.50 11.83
N PRO A 67 -14.56 -13.87 12.91
CA PRO A 67 -15.37 -12.91 13.64
C PRO A 67 -14.59 -11.68 14.13
N VAL A 68 -13.43 -11.87 14.77
CA VAL A 68 -12.61 -10.76 15.28
C VAL A 68 -12.05 -9.93 14.14
N ASN A 69 -11.53 -10.58 13.10
CA ASN A 69 -10.97 -9.90 11.93
C ASN A 69 -12.04 -9.06 11.23
N ASN A 70 -13.25 -9.59 11.03
CA ASN A 70 -14.36 -8.85 10.40
C ASN A 70 -14.76 -7.63 11.22
N TYR A 71 -14.80 -7.76 12.54
CA TYR A 71 -15.19 -6.67 13.43
C TYR A 71 -14.14 -5.54 13.43
N ILE A 72 -12.86 -5.88 13.53
CA ILE A 72 -11.77 -4.89 13.42
C ILE A 72 -11.76 -4.22 12.04
N ASN A 73 -11.93 -4.99 10.96
CA ASN A 73 -12.07 -4.45 9.62
C ASN A 73 -13.28 -3.51 9.50
N SER A 74 -14.41 -3.83 10.13
CA SER A 74 -15.60 -2.96 10.13
C SER A 74 -15.33 -1.61 10.81
N ILE A 75 -14.66 -1.61 11.96
CA ILE A 75 -14.30 -0.37 12.67
C ILE A 75 -13.30 0.44 11.86
N GLY A 76 -12.23 -0.22 11.40
CA GLY A 76 -11.18 0.41 10.61
C GLY A 76 -11.74 1.07 9.34
N ASN A 77 -12.56 0.34 8.57
CA ASN A 77 -13.19 0.87 7.37
C ASN A 77 -14.17 2.01 7.66
N ASN A 78 -14.90 1.97 8.78
CA ASN A 78 -15.75 3.08 9.20
C ASN A 78 -14.93 4.35 9.50
N ILE A 79 -13.78 4.21 10.15
CA ILE A 79 -12.86 5.33 10.39
C ILE A 79 -12.33 5.88 9.05
N VAL A 80 -11.74 5.02 8.22
CA VAL A 80 -11.20 5.37 6.89
C VAL A 80 -12.24 6.10 6.04
N SER A 81 -13.49 5.63 6.02
CA SER A 81 -14.56 6.26 5.24
C SER A 81 -14.86 7.72 5.60
N LYS A 82 -14.43 8.17 6.78
CA LYS A 82 -14.67 9.52 7.30
C LYS A 82 -13.44 10.42 7.25
N VAL A 83 -12.24 9.84 7.31
CA VAL A 83 -10.99 10.60 7.51
C VAL A 83 -10.01 10.47 6.35
N SER A 84 -10.13 9.45 5.52
CA SER A 84 -9.13 9.19 4.48
C SER A 84 -9.14 10.26 3.40
N ILE A 85 -7.96 10.78 3.10
CA ILE A 85 -7.72 11.72 2.00
C ILE A 85 -7.04 11.03 0.81
N ARG A 86 -6.80 9.70 0.89
CA ARG A 86 -6.07 8.88 -0.07
C ARG A 86 -6.96 7.80 -0.71
N PRO A 87 -7.86 8.15 -1.65
CA PRO A 87 -8.85 7.23 -2.24
C PRO A 87 -8.23 6.06 -3.02
N ASP A 88 -7.00 6.21 -3.51
CA ASP A 88 -6.29 5.16 -4.25
C ASP A 88 -5.60 4.13 -3.33
N ILE A 89 -5.63 4.33 -2.01
CA ILE A 89 -5.08 3.39 -1.03
C ILE A 89 -6.19 2.47 -0.54
N ASN A 90 -6.02 1.17 -0.78
CA ASN A 90 -6.91 0.15 -0.24
C ASN A 90 -6.42 -0.23 1.16
N TYR A 91 -7.22 0.08 2.19
CA TYR A 91 -6.90 -0.23 3.58
C TYR A 91 -7.18 -1.69 3.92
N ARG A 92 -6.22 -2.33 4.60
CA ARG A 92 -6.32 -3.71 5.07
C ARG A 92 -5.95 -3.78 6.54
N PHE A 93 -6.86 -4.29 7.37
CA PHE A 93 -6.65 -4.45 8.80
C PHE A 93 -6.37 -5.92 9.13
N ILE A 94 -5.17 -6.18 9.67
CA ILE A 94 -4.65 -7.52 9.88
C ILE A 94 -4.34 -7.73 11.36
N VAL A 95 -4.86 -8.81 11.94
CA VAL A 95 -4.57 -9.18 13.33
C VAL A 95 -3.41 -10.17 13.37
N LEU A 96 -2.33 -9.82 14.06
CA LEU A 96 -1.14 -10.66 14.20
C LEU A 96 -1.26 -11.61 15.40
N ASP A 97 -0.85 -12.87 15.24
CA ASP A 97 -1.00 -13.92 16.27
C ASP A 97 0.13 -13.93 17.30
N THR A 98 0.30 -12.80 18.00
CA THR A 98 1.27 -12.66 19.09
C THR A 98 0.62 -12.07 20.35
N ASP A 99 1.13 -12.46 21.53
CA ASP A 99 0.73 -11.88 22.82
C ASP A 99 1.45 -10.56 23.14
N GLU A 100 2.40 -10.13 22.30
CA GLU A 100 2.95 -8.77 22.37
C GLU A 100 1.83 -7.74 22.24
N VAL A 101 1.94 -6.61 22.94
CA VAL A 101 0.97 -5.51 22.86
C VAL A 101 1.54 -4.48 21.90
N ASN A 102 1.04 -4.48 20.66
CA ASN A 102 1.52 -3.55 19.64
C ASN A 102 0.49 -3.30 18.52
N ALA A 103 0.69 -2.22 17.79
CA ALA A 103 0.00 -1.90 16.55
C ALA A 103 1.01 -1.23 15.60
N PHE A 104 0.83 -1.42 14.29
CA PHE A 104 1.75 -0.90 13.29
C PHE A 104 0.99 -0.45 12.04
N ALA A 105 1.47 0.62 11.43
CA ALA A 105 1.11 1.03 10.08
C ALA A 105 2.26 0.70 9.12
N ALA A 106 1.92 0.14 7.95
CA ALA A 106 2.85 0.04 6.84
C ALA A 106 2.31 0.80 5.62
N PRO A 107 3.20 1.29 4.73
CA PRO A 107 2.79 1.97 3.50
C PRO A 107 1.82 1.15 2.66
N GLY A 108 1.02 1.79 1.81
CA GLY A 108 0.09 1.07 0.93
C GLY A 108 -1.21 0.60 1.60
N GLY A 109 -1.55 1.15 2.78
CA GLY A 109 -2.85 0.91 3.43
C GLY A 109 -2.88 -0.23 4.44
N PHE A 110 -1.72 -0.74 4.87
CA PHE A 110 -1.68 -1.85 5.81
C PHE A 110 -1.69 -1.36 7.26
N VAL A 111 -2.66 -1.83 8.03
CA VAL A 111 -2.75 -1.57 9.47
C VAL A 111 -2.76 -2.91 10.20
N PHE A 112 -1.85 -3.06 11.16
CA PHE A 112 -1.68 -4.26 11.96
C PHE A 112 -2.01 -3.99 13.42
N ILE A 113 -2.66 -4.95 14.06
CA ILE A 113 -2.87 -4.96 15.50
C ILE A 113 -2.57 -6.35 16.04
N THR A 114 -1.88 -6.46 17.16
CA THR A 114 -1.58 -7.77 17.74
C THR A 114 -2.75 -8.32 18.55
N ARG A 115 -2.86 -9.66 18.61
CA ARG A 115 -3.81 -10.34 19.51
C ARG A 115 -3.62 -9.90 20.97
N GLY A 116 -2.37 -9.66 21.40
CA GLY A 116 -2.05 -9.11 22.72
C GLY A 116 -2.67 -7.74 22.96
N ALA A 117 -2.59 -6.82 22.00
CA ALA A 117 -3.25 -5.51 22.09
C ALA A 117 -4.78 -5.65 22.18
N VAL A 118 -5.39 -6.48 21.31
CA VAL A 118 -6.85 -6.71 21.32
C VAL A 118 -7.34 -7.26 22.67
N LYS A 119 -6.55 -8.07 23.36
CA LYS A 119 -6.93 -8.63 24.66
C LYS A 119 -7.06 -7.59 25.77
N ILE A 120 -6.21 -6.56 25.75
CA ILE A 120 -6.11 -5.57 26.82
C ILE A 120 -6.99 -4.35 26.58
N ILE A 121 -7.49 -4.16 25.35
CA ILE A 121 -8.44 -3.09 25.06
C ILE A 121 -9.73 -3.34 25.83
N ASP A 122 -10.19 -2.30 26.52
CA ASP A 122 -11.32 -2.40 27.41
C ASP A 122 -12.62 -2.00 26.73
N ASN A 123 -12.62 -1.03 25.81
CA ASN A 123 -13.84 -0.54 25.14
C ASN A 123 -13.66 -0.25 23.63
N GLU A 124 -14.75 -0.15 22.84
CA GLU A 124 -14.66 0.08 21.37
C GLU A 124 -13.93 1.39 21.04
N ALA A 125 -14.08 2.41 21.88
CA ALA A 125 -13.46 3.71 21.67
C ALA A 125 -11.93 3.65 21.76
N GLU A 126 -11.38 2.83 22.66
CA GLU A 126 -9.95 2.56 22.74
C GLU A 126 -9.43 1.83 21.50
N LEU A 127 -10.16 0.80 21.02
CA LEU A 127 -9.81 0.12 19.77
C LEU A 127 -9.81 1.11 18.61
N ALA A 128 -10.87 1.91 18.48
CA ALA A 128 -10.99 2.92 17.44
C ALA A 128 -9.87 3.97 17.53
N SER A 129 -9.46 4.37 18.74
CA SER A 129 -8.36 5.31 18.96
C SER A 129 -7.03 4.75 18.47
N VAL A 130 -6.73 3.48 18.78
CA VAL A 130 -5.49 2.82 18.31
C VAL A 130 -5.52 2.71 16.78
N LEU A 131 -6.62 2.24 16.19
CA LEU A 131 -6.73 2.13 14.73
C LEU A 131 -6.64 3.49 14.04
N ALA A 132 -7.26 4.53 14.60
CA ALA A 132 -7.18 5.89 14.05
C ALA A 132 -5.75 6.47 14.12
N HIS A 133 -5.01 6.17 15.19
CA HIS A 133 -3.61 6.53 15.31
C HIS A 133 -2.78 5.90 14.18
N GLU A 134 -2.92 4.60 13.95
CA GLU A 134 -2.22 3.89 12.88
C GLU A 134 -2.65 4.35 11.48
N ILE A 135 -3.94 4.61 11.25
CA ILE A 135 -4.42 5.16 9.97
C ILE A 135 -3.75 6.50 9.68
N THR A 136 -3.56 7.35 10.68
CA THR A 136 -2.89 8.66 10.52
C THR A 136 -1.46 8.50 10.03
N HIS A 137 -0.73 7.46 10.49
CA HIS A 137 0.61 7.17 9.99
C HIS A 137 0.64 6.81 8.50
N VAL A 138 -0.41 6.15 7.99
CA VAL A 138 -0.56 5.85 6.56
C VAL A 138 -0.95 7.09 5.77
N GLU A 139 -1.89 7.88 6.27
CA GLU A 139 -2.39 9.10 5.60
C GLU A 139 -1.28 10.16 5.46
N GLU A 140 -0.45 10.36 6.49
CA GLU A 140 0.66 11.32 6.49
C GLU A 140 1.95 10.76 5.82
N GLY A 141 1.96 9.47 5.49
CA GLY A 141 3.11 8.81 4.86
C GLY A 141 4.33 8.70 5.77
N HIS A 142 4.16 8.65 7.10
CA HIS A 142 5.27 8.54 8.06
C HIS A 142 6.14 7.29 7.82
N GLY A 143 5.54 6.18 7.36
CA GLY A 143 6.30 4.99 6.98
C GLY A 143 7.21 5.22 5.76
N LEU A 144 6.74 5.98 4.77
CA LEU A 144 7.55 6.35 3.62
C LEU A 144 8.65 7.34 3.98
N GLU A 145 8.36 8.29 4.88
CA GLU A 145 9.36 9.21 5.43
C GLU A 145 10.49 8.46 6.12
N ALA A 146 10.15 7.51 7.00
CA ALA A 146 11.13 6.69 7.70
C ALA A 146 12.03 5.93 6.72
N ILE A 147 11.46 5.35 5.66
CA ILE A 147 12.22 4.67 4.61
C ILE A 147 13.09 5.66 3.82
N ALA A 148 12.53 6.80 3.41
CA ALA A 148 13.25 7.80 2.62
C ALA A 148 14.42 8.42 3.40
N SER A 149 14.29 8.53 4.72
CA SER A 149 15.34 9.04 5.60
C SER A 149 16.49 8.05 5.81
N ASN A 150 16.29 6.77 5.52
CA ASN A 150 17.30 5.73 5.60
C ASN A 150 17.79 5.33 4.20
N GLN A 151 18.94 5.86 3.79
CA GLN A 151 19.50 5.65 2.45
C GLN A 151 19.72 4.17 2.11
N GLU A 152 20.25 3.37 3.05
CA GLU A 152 20.50 1.95 2.84
C GLU A 152 19.20 1.17 2.60
N LEU A 153 18.15 1.47 3.37
CA LEU A 153 16.84 0.86 3.21
C LEU A 153 16.18 1.29 1.89
N LYS A 154 16.31 2.56 1.53
CA LYS A 154 15.80 3.11 0.26
C LYS A 154 16.44 2.44 -0.95
N GLU A 155 17.77 2.30 -0.95
CA GLU A 155 18.51 1.63 -2.03
C GLU A 155 18.15 0.14 -2.13
N THR A 156 18.00 -0.54 -0.99
CA THR A 156 17.57 -1.95 -0.95
C THR A 156 16.21 -2.13 -1.60
N ILE A 157 15.22 -1.29 -1.25
CA ILE A 157 13.86 -1.35 -1.82
C ILE A 157 13.88 -1.06 -3.33
N LEU A 158 14.64 -0.05 -3.77
CA LEU A 158 14.75 0.29 -5.19
C LEU A 158 15.45 -0.81 -6.01
N SER A 159 16.41 -1.53 -5.41
CA SER A 159 17.07 -2.67 -6.04
C SER A 159 16.12 -3.86 -6.25
N ILE A 160 15.20 -4.09 -5.32
CA ILE A 160 14.14 -5.11 -5.45
C ILE A 160 13.24 -4.75 -6.64
N LYS A 161 12.84 -3.48 -6.79
CA LYS A 161 12.04 -3.02 -7.94
C LYS A 161 12.70 -3.34 -9.29
N SER A 162 14.00 -3.08 -9.42
CA SER A 162 14.74 -3.36 -10.67
C SER A 162 14.72 -4.86 -11.02
N ALA A 163 14.73 -5.73 -10.01
CA ALA A 163 14.60 -7.17 -10.20
C ALA A 163 13.15 -7.58 -10.57
N VAL A 164 12.14 -6.97 -9.94
CA VAL A 164 10.71 -7.22 -10.22
C VAL A 164 10.35 -6.80 -11.66
N ASP A 165 10.77 -5.61 -12.09
CA ASP A 165 10.50 -5.06 -13.42
C ASP A 165 11.17 -5.88 -14.55
N SER A 166 12.23 -6.62 -14.23
CA SER A 166 13.00 -7.43 -15.20
C SER A 166 12.31 -8.76 -15.61
N GLY A 167 11.07 -8.99 -15.19
CA GLY A 167 10.24 -10.11 -15.67
C GLY A 167 10.22 -11.34 -14.76
N GLN A 168 10.65 -11.23 -13.51
CA GLN A 168 10.28 -12.17 -12.44
C GLN A 168 9.10 -11.57 -11.69
N GLY A 169 7.89 -11.77 -12.23
CA GLY A 169 6.63 -11.27 -11.69
C GLY A 169 6.42 -11.67 -10.24
N LEU A 170 6.75 -10.76 -9.34
CA LEU A 170 6.61 -10.93 -7.91
C LEU A 170 5.32 -10.24 -7.40
N SER A 171 4.96 -9.06 -7.94
CA SER A 171 3.77 -8.32 -7.47
C SER A 171 2.44 -9.03 -7.75
N GLN A 172 2.28 -9.71 -8.89
CA GLN A 172 1.00 -10.37 -9.24
C GLN A 172 0.69 -11.61 -8.38
N ASN A 173 1.68 -12.23 -7.74
CA ASN A 173 1.47 -13.43 -6.91
C ASN A 173 1.42 -13.13 -5.41
N PHE A 174 1.85 -11.95 -4.96
CA PHE A 174 1.90 -11.61 -3.53
C PHE A 174 0.56 -11.21 -2.95
N GLU A 175 -0.22 -10.44 -3.69
CA GLU A 175 -1.61 -10.12 -3.34
C GLU A 175 -2.44 -11.41 -3.20
N GLU A 176 -2.33 -12.32 -4.18
CA GLU A 176 -2.99 -13.62 -4.11
C GLU A 176 -2.52 -14.45 -2.91
N TYR A 177 -1.21 -14.45 -2.63
CA TYR A 177 -0.65 -15.13 -1.46
C TYR A 177 -1.18 -14.56 -0.14
N LEU A 178 -1.19 -13.23 0.00
CA LEU A 178 -1.71 -12.58 1.20
C LEU A 178 -3.20 -12.82 1.37
N GLU A 179 -3.99 -12.64 0.32
CA GLU A 179 -5.43 -12.92 0.35
C GLU A 179 -5.70 -14.37 0.72
N LYS A 180 -4.93 -15.33 0.19
CA LYS A 180 -5.06 -16.73 0.57
C LYS A 180 -4.71 -16.97 2.04
N GLU A 181 -3.67 -16.34 2.56
CA GLU A 181 -3.27 -16.50 3.97
C GLU A 181 -4.30 -15.85 4.92
N LEU A 182 -4.80 -14.66 4.57
CA LEU A 182 -5.82 -13.94 5.33
C LEU A 182 -7.18 -14.65 5.32
N ASN A 183 -7.53 -15.29 4.21
CA ASN A 183 -8.78 -16.04 4.08
C ASN A 183 -8.69 -17.51 4.54
N SER A 184 -7.49 -17.98 4.94
CA SER A 184 -7.31 -19.36 5.39
C SER A 184 -8.04 -19.61 6.72
N ASP A 185 -8.99 -20.54 6.71
CA ASP A 185 -9.81 -20.87 7.87
C ASP A 185 -9.01 -21.60 8.96
N SER A 186 -9.12 -21.13 10.21
CA SER A 186 -8.82 -21.92 11.40
C SER A 186 -10.13 -22.35 12.06
N GLN A 187 -10.41 -23.64 12.02
CA GLN A 187 -11.58 -24.25 12.65
C GLN A 187 -11.49 -24.33 14.18
N ASN A 188 -10.58 -23.60 14.86
CA ASN A 188 -10.41 -23.78 16.30
C ASN A 188 -9.82 -22.57 17.06
N SER A 189 -10.39 -21.38 16.90
CA SER A 189 -9.99 -20.19 17.67
C SER A 189 -10.73 -20.12 19.01
N LYS A 190 -10.08 -20.53 20.11
CA LYS A 190 -10.67 -20.61 21.46
C LYS A 190 -10.47 -19.36 22.34
N PHE A 191 -9.84 -18.30 21.83
CA PHE A 191 -9.21 -17.30 22.72
C PHE A 191 -9.78 -15.87 22.69
N ILE A 192 -10.57 -15.47 21.68
CA ILE A 192 -11.34 -14.22 21.70
C ILE A 192 -12.66 -14.47 20.95
N ASN A 193 -13.76 -14.62 21.68
CA ASN A 193 -15.10 -14.65 21.07
C ASN A 193 -15.53 -13.19 20.79
N VAL A 194 -16.10 -12.90 19.63
CA VAL A 194 -16.67 -11.57 19.32
C VAL A 194 -17.70 -11.14 20.35
N GLU A 195 -18.47 -12.06 20.95
CA GLU A 195 -19.38 -11.70 22.05
C GLU A 195 -18.63 -11.27 23.31
N ASN A 196 -17.45 -11.84 23.60
CA ASN A 196 -16.62 -11.38 24.71
C ASN A 196 -15.92 -10.07 24.38
N LEU A 197 -15.55 -9.88 23.11
CA LEU A 197 -15.00 -8.63 22.62
C LEU A 197 -16.07 -7.53 22.74
N LYS A 198 -17.29 -7.72 22.20
CA LYS A 198 -18.43 -6.80 22.34
C LYS A 198 -18.99 -6.62 23.75
N LYS A 199 -18.62 -7.49 24.70
CA LYS A 199 -18.96 -7.30 26.12
C LYS A 199 -17.91 -6.46 26.85
N LYS A 200 -16.68 -6.46 26.34
CA LYS A 200 -15.65 -5.50 26.74
C LYS A 200 -15.95 -4.16 26.06
N LEU A 201 -15.96 -4.18 24.72
CA LEU A 201 -16.21 -3.08 23.80
C LEU A 201 -17.60 -2.47 23.89
#